data_AF-A0A1Y2WTA2-F1
#
_entry.id   AF-A0A1Y2WTA2-F1
#
_cell.length_a   1.000
_cell.length_b   1.000
_cell.length_c   1.000
_cell.angle_alpha   90.00
_cell.angle_beta   90.00
_cell.angle_gamma   90.00
#
_symmetry.space_group_name_H-M   'P 1'
#
loop_
_entity.id
_entity.type
_entity.pdbx_description
1 polymer ?
#
loop_
_entity_poly.entity_id
_entity_poly.type
_entity_poly.pdbx_seq_one_letter_code
_entity_poly.pdbx_strand_id
1 'polypeptide(L)'
;MKPKAIALQKERQSCIDDVQSIKTSCARDHGKRHPIECPECWTRLLNRIRDRYLNSASKEWFSGRRPFLLELDTMFSKAHNFEVDLKTIEQRIVDEKKEWYRDKVKNIGLQHATKSPSEDRILQLKINDRSISADQLASELRTSLSDGAVRNHEAFDKFIEQLRNASSPQARAEAYVNTFFQPAHDPRGAAKAQKYIDMIRDGTSIADTINAMIRDRHIAKGDQDQKQALHKQLEELKRAKAAHELGKAKNDKAQQDETRETTVSDDQRDLPPCSVCTKALDAQDFIICPLCQILGDYYGLRVEPTLFCSQKCENERYEAHVEAAHECASGQRCVLLHDEDVEMDDGRTVLVFCRECVGTLGIPSVFCSARCFNENFQYHRDGIHVSKRKSTQHDARDENQLEFDPDDKTRYRARKIEEHLVTFDNAIEEWQQKTGFAVK
;
A
#
# COMPACT_ATOMS: atom_id res chain seq x y z
N MET A 1 -25.54 15.24 -19.02
CA MET A 1 -25.92 16.16 -17.91
C MET A 1 -26.20 17.62 -18.31
N LYS A 2 -25.76 18.14 -19.47
CA LYS A 2 -25.95 19.56 -19.88
C LYS A 2 -27.38 20.14 -19.77
N PRO A 3 -28.49 19.39 -20.01
CA PRO A 3 -29.82 19.99 -19.97
C PRO A 3 -30.21 20.59 -18.62
N LYS A 4 -29.89 19.91 -17.51
CA LYS A 4 -30.51 20.19 -16.20
C LYS A 4 -30.12 21.54 -15.61
N ALA A 5 -28.83 21.88 -15.53
CA ALA A 5 -28.42 23.15 -14.91
C ALA A 5 -28.93 24.38 -15.69
N ILE A 6 -28.91 24.32 -17.03
CA ILE A 6 -29.40 25.41 -17.89
C ILE A 6 -30.92 25.47 -17.87
N ALA A 7 -31.63 24.33 -17.90
CA ALA A 7 -33.09 24.29 -17.74
C ALA A 7 -33.52 24.88 -16.39
N LEU A 8 -32.85 24.53 -15.29
CA LEU A 8 -33.11 25.07 -13.96
C LEU A 8 -32.96 26.59 -13.89
N GLN A 9 -31.94 27.14 -14.54
CA GLN A 9 -31.75 28.59 -14.59
C GLN A 9 -32.84 29.27 -15.45
N LYS A 10 -33.24 28.67 -16.58
CA LYS A 10 -34.35 29.16 -17.40
C LYS A 10 -35.71 29.07 -16.69
N GLU A 11 -35.99 27.98 -15.97
CA GLU A 11 -37.21 27.81 -15.16
C GLU A 11 -37.29 28.84 -14.01
N ARG A 12 -36.15 29.18 -13.40
CA ARG A 12 -36.09 30.26 -12.40
C ARG A 12 -36.33 31.62 -13.04
N GLN A 13 -35.69 31.91 -14.17
CA GLN A 13 -35.85 33.18 -14.86
C GLN A 13 -37.31 33.37 -15.32
N SER A 14 -37.91 32.37 -15.98
CA SER A 14 -39.34 32.39 -16.33
C SER A 14 -40.23 32.64 -15.13
N CYS A 15 -39.99 32.02 -13.98
CA CYS A 15 -40.77 32.28 -12.78
C CYS A 15 -40.62 33.72 -12.26
N ILE A 16 -39.43 34.33 -12.37
CA ILE A 16 -39.19 35.73 -12.02
C ILE A 16 -39.94 36.64 -13.00
N ASP A 17 -39.80 36.39 -14.30
CA ASP A 17 -40.42 37.17 -15.38
C ASP A 17 -41.95 37.13 -15.27
N ASP A 18 -42.54 35.94 -15.02
CA ASP A 18 -43.97 35.76 -14.82
C ASP A 18 -44.47 36.53 -13.58
N VAL A 19 -43.75 36.48 -12.45
CA VAL A 19 -44.09 37.23 -11.23
C VAL A 19 -43.98 38.75 -11.45
N GLN A 20 -43.02 39.21 -12.24
CA GLN A 20 -42.93 40.64 -12.61
C GLN A 20 -44.05 41.03 -13.58
N SER A 21 -44.42 40.16 -14.53
CA SER A 21 -45.55 40.36 -15.44
C SER A 21 -46.89 40.47 -14.70
N ILE A 22 -47.10 39.65 -13.65
CA ILE A 22 -48.27 39.75 -12.76
C ILE A 22 -48.27 41.09 -12.00
N LYS A 23 -47.12 41.53 -11.48
CA LYS A 23 -47.01 42.83 -10.77
C LYS A 23 -47.30 44.02 -11.69
N THR A 24 -46.74 44.04 -12.89
CA THR A 24 -46.94 45.15 -13.85
C THR A 24 -48.36 45.16 -14.41
N SER A 25 -48.94 43.99 -14.69
CA SER A 25 -50.34 43.87 -15.14
C SER A 25 -51.32 44.27 -14.02
N CYS A 26 -51.06 43.92 -12.76
CA CYS A 26 -51.85 44.38 -11.61
C CYS A 26 -51.89 45.92 -11.51
N ALA A 27 -50.75 46.58 -11.72
CA ALA A 27 -50.67 48.04 -11.69
C ALA A 27 -51.36 48.70 -12.90
N ARG A 28 -51.25 48.10 -14.09
CA ARG A 28 -51.85 48.61 -15.34
C ARG A 28 -53.37 48.38 -15.40
N ASP A 29 -53.81 47.18 -15.09
CA ASP A 29 -55.17 46.70 -15.42
C ASP A 29 -56.12 46.81 -14.21
N HIS A 30 -55.61 46.76 -12.97
CA HIS A 30 -56.40 46.85 -11.74
C HIS A 30 -56.09 48.11 -10.89
N GLY A 31 -55.11 48.93 -11.30
CA GLY A 31 -54.76 50.19 -10.63
C GLY A 31 -54.22 50.06 -9.20
N LYS A 32 -53.84 48.84 -8.76
CA LYS A 32 -53.31 48.58 -7.41
C LYS A 32 -51.79 48.70 -7.36
N ARG A 33 -51.23 49.16 -6.23
CA ARG A 33 -49.76 49.27 -6.07
C ARG A 33 -49.12 47.92 -5.83
N HIS A 34 -49.82 47.01 -5.16
CA HIS A 34 -49.31 45.67 -4.84
C HIS A 34 -50.35 44.59 -5.14
N PRO A 35 -49.95 43.42 -5.69
CA PRO A 35 -50.85 42.29 -5.92
C PRO A 35 -51.62 41.82 -4.69
N ILE A 36 -51.10 42.02 -3.48
CA ILE A 36 -51.79 41.73 -2.20
C ILE A 36 -53.12 42.50 -2.08
N GLU A 37 -53.22 43.70 -2.66
CA GLU A 37 -54.42 44.55 -2.66
C GLU A 37 -55.48 44.13 -3.70
N CYS A 38 -55.19 43.08 -4.48
CA CYS A 38 -56.03 42.57 -5.57
C CYS A 38 -56.17 41.05 -5.45
N PRO A 39 -57.32 40.52 -4.97
CA PRO A 39 -57.50 39.08 -4.77
C PRO A 39 -57.14 38.22 -5.98
N GLU A 40 -57.53 38.63 -7.19
CA GLU A 40 -57.20 37.91 -8.43
C GLU A 40 -55.70 37.85 -8.72
N CYS A 41 -54.99 38.98 -8.59
CA CYS A 41 -53.54 39.05 -8.81
C CYS A 41 -52.76 38.39 -7.67
N TRP A 42 -53.28 38.42 -6.43
CA TRP A 42 -52.73 37.68 -5.29
C TRP A 42 -52.79 36.17 -5.52
N THR A 43 -53.97 35.63 -5.86
CA THR A 43 -54.16 34.21 -6.18
C THR A 43 -53.28 33.77 -7.34
N ARG A 44 -53.20 34.57 -8.43
CA ARG A 44 -52.29 34.30 -9.57
C ARG A 44 -50.83 34.27 -9.15
N LEU A 45 -50.38 35.22 -8.34
CA LEU A 45 -48.99 35.30 -7.86
C LEU A 45 -48.65 34.12 -6.94
N LEU A 46 -49.52 33.77 -5.99
CA LEU A 46 -49.33 32.62 -5.11
C LEU A 46 -49.27 31.30 -5.90
N ASN A 47 -50.22 31.06 -6.81
CA ASN A 47 -50.24 29.85 -7.64
C ASN A 47 -48.97 29.75 -8.49
N ARG A 48 -48.49 30.85 -9.10
CA ARG A 48 -47.26 30.82 -9.91
C ARG A 48 -46.01 30.45 -9.10
N ILE A 49 -45.93 30.88 -7.84
CA ILE A 49 -44.84 30.54 -6.91
C ILE A 49 -44.99 29.10 -6.41
N ARG A 50 -46.20 28.66 -6.06
CA ARG A 50 -46.53 27.28 -5.67
C ARG A 50 -46.13 26.28 -6.76
N ASP A 51 -46.50 26.55 -8.01
CA ASP A 51 -46.13 25.75 -9.19
C ASP A 51 -44.62 25.61 -9.35
N ARG A 52 -43.83 26.64 -8.99
CA ARG A 52 -42.37 26.58 -9.09
C ARG A 52 -41.76 25.50 -8.20
N TYR A 53 -42.37 25.16 -7.07
CA TYR A 53 -41.87 24.13 -6.15
C TYR A 53 -42.52 22.77 -6.36
N LEU A 54 -43.81 22.72 -6.68
CA LEU A 54 -44.56 21.45 -6.80
C LEU A 54 -44.51 20.86 -8.21
N ASN A 55 -44.54 21.72 -9.23
CA ASN A 55 -44.66 21.35 -10.65
C ASN A 55 -43.37 21.60 -11.45
N SER A 56 -42.19 21.61 -10.79
CA SER A 56 -40.92 21.72 -11.51
C SER A 56 -40.64 20.46 -12.34
N ALA A 57 -40.48 20.66 -13.65
CA ALA A 57 -40.11 19.59 -14.59
C ALA A 57 -38.68 19.06 -14.36
N SER A 58 -37.83 19.83 -13.69
CA SER A 58 -36.44 19.49 -13.40
C SER A 58 -36.27 18.91 -11.99
N LYS A 59 -35.48 17.82 -11.87
CA LYS A 59 -35.11 17.28 -10.54
C LYS A 59 -34.20 18.27 -9.80
N GLU A 60 -34.72 18.85 -8.73
CA GLU A 60 -34.05 19.79 -7.83
C GLU A 60 -33.73 19.20 -6.46
N TRP A 61 -33.08 20.02 -5.62
CA TRP A 61 -32.73 19.71 -4.25
C TRP A 61 -33.93 19.26 -3.40
N PHE A 62 -35.12 19.84 -3.63
CA PHE A 62 -36.36 19.50 -2.95
C PHE A 62 -37.14 18.31 -3.56
N SER A 63 -36.85 17.86 -4.78
CA SER A 63 -37.71 16.89 -5.51
C SER A 63 -37.79 15.48 -4.90
N GLY A 64 -36.99 15.18 -3.87
CA GLY A 64 -37.11 13.96 -3.06
C GLY A 64 -37.83 14.16 -1.71
N ARG A 65 -38.11 15.40 -1.30
CA ARG A 65 -38.57 15.74 0.05
C ARG A 65 -40.08 15.92 0.11
N ARG A 66 -40.82 14.81 -0.08
CA ARG A 66 -42.30 14.79 -0.08
C ARG A 66 -42.94 15.47 1.16
N PRO A 67 -42.46 15.26 2.41
CA PRO A 67 -43.07 15.91 3.58
C PRO A 67 -42.98 17.44 3.51
N PHE A 68 -41.81 17.98 3.14
CA PHE A 68 -41.60 19.42 2.95
C PHE A 68 -42.49 19.98 1.82
N LEU A 69 -42.65 19.26 0.71
CA LEU A 69 -43.51 19.72 -0.39
C LEU A 69 -44.99 19.76 0.02
N LEU A 70 -45.47 18.80 0.81
CA LEU A 70 -46.84 18.79 1.37
C LEU A 70 -47.05 19.90 2.42
N GLU A 71 -46.06 20.13 3.27
CA GLU A 71 -46.05 21.24 4.22
C GLU A 71 -46.11 22.59 3.49
N LEU A 72 -45.25 22.78 2.48
CA LEU A 72 -45.18 23.98 1.66
C LEU A 72 -46.50 24.23 0.89
N ASP A 73 -47.13 23.18 0.37
CA ASP A 73 -48.46 23.23 -0.26
C ASP A 73 -49.55 23.70 0.70
N THR A 74 -49.49 23.21 1.95
CA THR A 74 -50.36 23.64 3.05
C THR A 74 -50.12 25.10 3.42
N MET A 75 -48.86 25.54 3.47
CA MET A 75 -48.51 26.94 3.74
C MET A 75 -48.98 27.89 2.62
N PHE A 76 -48.86 27.51 1.34
CA PHE A 76 -49.42 28.30 0.24
C PHE A 76 -50.95 28.38 0.30
N SER A 77 -51.62 27.30 0.70
CA SER A 77 -53.08 27.29 0.92
C SER A 77 -53.48 28.24 2.06
N LYS A 78 -52.71 28.29 3.16
CA LYS A 78 -52.91 29.25 4.26
C LYS A 78 -52.59 30.71 3.86
N ALA A 79 -51.59 30.92 3.02
CA ALA A 79 -51.27 32.25 2.49
C ALA A 79 -52.36 32.80 1.57
N HIS A 80 -53.13 31.94 0.91
CA HIS A 80 -54.33 32.32 0.16
C HIS A 80 -55.41 32.92 1.08
N ASN A 81 -55.49 32.46 2.33
CA ASN A 81 -56.39 32.98 3.37
C ASN A 81 -55.77 34.13 4.20
N PHE A 82 -54.55 34.59 3.84
CA PHE A 82 -53.75 35.55 4.62
C PHE A 82 -53.39 35.09 6.05
N GLU A 83 -53.54 33.80 6.37
CA GLU A 83 -53.15 33.21 7.68
C GLU A 83 -51.63 33.11 7.86
N VAL A 84 -50.88 33.03 6.75
CA VAL A 84 -49.42 32.87 6.72
C VAL A 84 -48.85 33.84 5.69
N ASP A 85 -47.79 34.56 6.05
CA ASP A 85 -47.13 35.50 5.14
C ASP A 85 -46.06 34.84 4.26
N LEU A 86 -45.70 35.51 3.16
CA LEU A 86 -44.66 35.02 2.25
C LEU A 86 -43.27 34.95 2.91
N LYS A 87 -42.99 35.74 3.96
CA LYS A 87 -41.72 35.68 4.69
C LYS A 87 -41.60 34.39 5.50
N THR A 88 -42.67 33.94 6.13
CA THR A 88 -42.70 32.65 6.85
C THR A 88 -42.48 31.48 5.89
N ILE A 89 -43.07 31.55 4.69
CA ILE A 89 -42.83 30.57 3.61
C ILE A 89 -41.36 30.61 3.15
N GLU A 90 -40.82 31.79 2.87
CA GLU A 90 -39.41 31.97 2.48
C GLU A 90 -38.45 31.45 3.55
N GLN A 91 -38.69 31.78 4.82
CA GLN A 91 -37.90 31.30 5.96
C GLN A 91 -37.92 29.77 6.05
N ARG A 92 -39.10 29.14 5.91
CA ARG A 92 -39.22 27.68 5.92
C ARG A 92 -38.47 27.01 4.76
N ILE A 93 -38.50 27.60 3.57
CA ILE A 93 -37.71 27.15 2.40
C ILE A 93 -36.20 27.29 2.68
N VAL A 94 -35.77 28.39 3.27
CA VAL A 94 -34.37 28.64 3.64
C VAL A 94 -33.89 27.63 4.68
N ASP A 95 -34.70 27.32 5.69
CA ASP A 95 -34.34 26.36 6.73
C ASP A 95 -34.33 24.91 6.23
N GLU A 96 -35.28 24.53 5.37
CA GLU A 96 -35.23 23.24 4.66
C GLU A 96 -33.95 23.13 3.80
N LYS A 97 -33.56 24.20 3.11
CA LYS A 97 -32.35 24.24 2.29
C LYS A 97 -31.08 24.10 3.12
N LYS A 98 -31.04 24.66 4.34
CA LYS A 98 -29.93 24.45 5.31
C LYS A 98 -29.86 22.98 5.72
N GLU A 99 -30.99 22.37 6.09
CA GLU A 99 -31.02 20.96 6.50
C GLU A 99 -30.69 20.02 5.33
N TRP A 100 -31.15 20.33 4.12
CA TRP A 100 -30.74 19.62 2.90
C TRP A 100 -29.24 19.71 2.63
N TYR A 101 -28.63 20.89 2.80
CA TYR A 101 -27.20 21.05 2.61
C TYR A 101 -26.40 20.21 3.60
N ARG A 102 -26.80 20.20 4.88
CA ARG A 102 -26.17 19.39 5.94
C ARG A 102 -26.30 17.89 5.68
N ASP A 103 -27.50 17.44 5.35
CA ASP A 103 -27.80 16.06 4.96
C ASP A 103 -26.96 15.64 3.74
N LYS A 104 -26.79 16.49 2.73
CA LYS A 104 -25.91 16.21 1.60
C LYS A 104 -24.43 16.17 1.98
N VAL A 105 -23.92 17.12 2.75
CA VAL A 105 -22.52 17.09 3.25
C VAL A 105 -22.25 15.79 4.02
N LYS A 106 -23.16 15.39 4.92
CA LYS A 106 -23.06 14.17 5.72
C LYS A 106 -23.04 12.91 4.85
N ASN A 107 -23.92 12.83 3.84
CA ASN A 107 -24.03 11.68 2.95
C ASN A 107 -22.90 11.58 1.91
N ILE A 108 -22.24 12.69 1.55
CA ILE A 108 -21.07 12.67 0.63
C ILE A 108 -19.83 12.10 1.34
N GLY A 109 -19.81 12.02 2.68
CA GLY A 109 -18.71 11.43 3.41
C GLY A 109 -17.44 12.28 3.46
N LEU A 110 -17.55 13.61 3.28
CA LEU A 110 -16.43 14.55 3.21
C LEU A 110 -15.52 14.49 4.45
N GLN A 111 -16.04 14.07 5.60
CA GLN A 111 -15.25 13.84 6.82
C GLN A 111 -14.12 12.81 6.63
N HIS A 112 -14.25 11.86 5.69
CA HIS A 112 -13.20 10.87 5.41
C HIS A 112 -11.99 11.45 4.63
N ALA A 113 -12.10 12.68 4.12
CA ALA A 113 -11.02 13.40 3.47
C ALA A 113 -10.13 14.18 4.47
N THR A 114 -10.46 14.20 5.77
CA THR A 114 -9.59 14.81 6.79
C THR A 114 -8.26 14.06 6.94
N LYS A 115 -7.27 14.74 7.51
CA LYS A 115 -5.91 14.22 7.71
C LYS A 115 -5.79 13.47 9.04
N SER A 116 -6.61 13.81 10.05
CA SER A 116 -6.58 13.18 11.37
C SER A 116 -7.97 12.70 11.87
N PRO A 117 -8.03 11.64 12.71
CA PRO A 117 -9.27 11.21 13.38
C PRO A 117 -9.85 12.27 14.33
N SER A 118 -9.02 13.20 14.81
CA SER A 118 -9.43 14.37 15.58
C SER A 118 -10.19 15.39 14.73
N GLU A 119 -9.70 15.70 13.53
CA GLU A 119 -10.42 16.55 12.57
C GLU A 119 -11.75 15.94 12.15
N ASP A 120 -11.79 14.63 11.87
CA ASP A 120 -13.03 13.91 11.50
C ASP A 120 -14.14 14.10 12.56
N ARG A 121 -13.79 13.94 13.84
CA ARG A 121 -14.72 14.17 14.97
C ARG A 121 -15.17 15.63 15.08
N ILE A 122 -14.27 16.60 14.91
CA ILE A 122 -14.61 18.03 14.97
C ILE A 122 -15.54 18.41 13.80
N LEU A 123 -15.26 17.89 12.59
CA LEU A 123 -16.09 18.09 11.41
C LEU A 123 -17.49 17.47 11.60
N GLN A 124 -17.56 16.24 12.12
CA GLN A 124 -18.81 15.57 12.47
C GLN A 124 -19.66 16.39 13.45
N LEU A 125 -19.07 16.92 14.52
CA LEU A 125 -19.79 17.76 15.48
C LEU A 125 -20.40 19.00 14.79
N LYS A 126 -19.61 19.70 13.96
CA LYS A 126 -20.04 20.91 13.22
C LYS A 126 -21.09 20.64 12.14
N ILE A 127 -21.01 19.49 11.46
CA ILE A 127 -22.02 19.05 10.48
C ILE A 127 -23.37 18.78 11.16
N ASN A 128 -23.35 18.19 12.37
CA ASN A 128 -24.56 17.90 13.13
C ASN A 128 -25.08 19.11 13.94
N ASP A 129 -24.25 20.10 14.25
CA ASP A 129 -24.64 21.32 14.97
C ASP A 129 -25.53 22.24 14.12
N ARG A 130 -26.84 22.25 14.42
CA ARG A 130 -27.87 23.03 13.72
C ARG A 130 -27.74 24.55 13.89
N SER A 131 -26.96 25.06 14.85
CA SER A 131 -26.83 26.50 15.12
C SER A 131 -25.97 27.24 14.09
N ILE A 132 -25.02 26.54 13.45
CA ILE A 132 -24.09 27.12 12.46
C ILE A 132 -24.86 27.44 11.16
N SER A 133 -24.53 28.56 10.49
CA SER A 133 -25.10 28.86 9.16
C SER A 133 -24.52 27.93 8.08
N ALA A 134 -25.25 27.74 6.98
CA ALA A 134 -24.77 26.93 5.85
C ALA A 134 -23.48 27.51 5.23
N ASP A 135 -23.34 28.84 5.20
CA ASP A 135 -22.18 29.53 4.65
C ASP A 135 -20.95 29.43 5.57
N GLN A 136 -21.14 29.52 6.90
CA GLN A 136 -20.07 29.21 7.85
C GLN A 136 -19.64 27.75 7.74
N LEU A 137 -20.57 26.79 7.70
CA LEU A 137 -20.24 25.38 7.52
C LEU A 137 -19.47 25.15 6.20
N ALA A 138 -19.89 25.78 5.10
CA ALA A 138 -19.19 25.71 3.82
C ALA A 138 -17.78 26.34 3.87
N SER A 139 -17.61 27.43 4.63
CA SER A 139 -16.31 28.07 4.84
C SER A 139 -15.38 27.18 5.66
N GLU A 140 -15.86 26.64 6.77
CA GLU A 140 -15.09 25.75 7.64
C GLU A 140 -14.71 24.44 6.94
N LEU A 141 -15.63 23.82 6.19
CA LEU A 141 -15.32 22.65 5.36
C LEU A 141 -14.21 22.94 4.35
N ARG A 142 -14.26 24.10 3.67
CA ARG A 142 -13.17 24.52 2.76
C ARG A 142 -11.86 24.68 3.50
N THR A 143 -11.85 25.30 4.68
CA THR A 143 -10.62 25.51 5.47
C THR A 143 -10.04 24.18 5.98
N SER A 144 -10.87 23.28 6.52
CA SER A 144 -10.43 21.98 7.04
C SER A 144 -9.98 20.99 5.96
N LEU A 145 -10.50 21.10 4.74
CA LEU A 145 -10.12 20.24 3.61
C LEU A 145 -9.04 20.84 2.71
N SER A 146 -8.75 22.14 2.84
CA SER A 146 -7.70 22.81 2.09
C SER A 146 -6.32 22.49 2.66
N ASP A 147 -5.36 22.27 1.77
CA ASP A 147 -3.92 22.27 2.05
C ASP A 147 -3.26 23.63 1.77
N GLY A 148 -4.03 24.61 1.30
CA GLY A 148 -3.56 25.94 0.90
C GLY A 148 -3.02 26.03 -0.53
N ALA A 149 -2.90 24.91 -1.26
CA ALA A 149 -2.36 24.91 -2.63
C ALA A 149 -3.33 25.54 -3.65
N VAL A 150 -4.65 25.41 -3.41
CA VAL A 150 -5.68 25.83 -4.37
C VAL A 150 -6.47 27.04 -3.84
N ARG A 151 -6.52 28.12 -4.63
CA ARG A 151 -7.46 29.24 -4.41
C ARG A 151 -8.89 28.81 -4.80
N ASN A 152 -9.55 28.10 -3.88
CA ASN A 152 -10.83 27.44 -4.09
C ASN A 152 -11.93 28.31 -4.70
N HIS A 153 -11.95 29.63 -4.45
CA HIS A 153 -12.95 30.54 -5.03
C HIS A 153 -12.68 30.81 -6.52
N GLU A 154 -11.47 31.28 -6.86
CA GLU A 154 -11.05 31.53 -8.25
C GLU A 154 -11.10 30.24 -9.10
N ALA A 155 -10.74 29.10 -8.50
CA ALA A 155 -10.82 27.80 -9.16
C ALA A 155 -12.27 27.39 -9.46
N PHE A 156 -13.19 27.64 -8.52
CA PHE A 156 -14.62 27.39 -8.72
C PHE A 156 -15.21 28.26 -9.83
N ASP A 157 -14.90 29.56 -9.86
CA ASP A 157 -15.43 30.46 -10.88
C ASP A 157 -14.92 30.09 -12.28
N LYS A 158 -13.61 29.83 -12.41
CA LYS A 158 -13.00 29.31 -13.66
C LYS A 158 -13.63 28.00 -14.12
N PHE A 159 -13.92 27.09 -13.18
CA PHE A 159 -14.60 25.83 -13.47
C PHE A 159 -16.04 26.02 -13.97
N ILE A 160 -16.81 26.94 -13.37
CA ILE A 160 -18.14 27.30 -13.86
C ILE A 160 -18.09 27.91 -15.27
N GLU A 161 -17.12 28.76 -15.56
CA GLU A 161 -16.92 29.29 -16.92
C GLU A 161 -16.54 28.20 -17.93
N GLN A 162 -15.63 27.29 -17.57
CA GLN A 162 -15.28 26.14 -18.41
C GLN A 162 -16.48 25.24 -18.67
N LEU A 163 -17.31 24.92 -17.66
CA LEU A 163 -18.53 24.13 -17.84
C LEU A 163 -19.59 24.83 -18.71
N ARG A 164 -19.70 26.17 -18.60
CA ARG A 164 -20.59 27.01 -19.43
C ARG A 164 -20.16 26.95 -20.91
N ASN A 165 -18.86 27.07 -21.16
CA ASN A 165 -18.27 27.11 -22.50
C ASN A 165 -18.13 25.71 -23.12
N ALA A 166 -18.03 24.64 -22.33
CA ALA A 166 -17.84 23.28 -22.81
C ALA A 166 -19.05 22.78 -23.64
N SER A 167 -18.87 22.65 -24.95
CA SER A 167 -19.89 22.17 -25.89
C SER A 167 -20.17 20.67 -25.74
N SER A 168 -19.14 19.82 -25.89
CA SER A 168 -19.25 18.35 -25.91
C SER A 168 -19.33 17.71 -24.50
N PRO A 169 -19.71 16.43 -24.38
CA PRO A 169 -19.56 15.66 -23.13
C PRO A 169 -18.10 15.60 -22.67
N GLN A 170 -17.20 15.31 -23.61
CA GLN A 170 -15.76 15.14 -23.40
C GLN A 170 -15.10 16.41 -22.85
N ALA A 171 -15.44 17.60 -23.37
CA ALA A 171 -14.94 18.87 -22.85
C ALA A 171 -15.37 19.16 -21.40
N ARG A 172 -16.47 18.55 -20.90
CA ARG A 172 -16.82 18.64 -19.47
C ARG A 172 -16.13 17.58 -18.64
N ALA A 173 -15.95 16.36 -19.14
CA ALA A 173 -15.10 15.39 -18.46
C ALA A 173 -13.70 16.00 -18.23
N GLU A 174 -13.12 16.67 -19.24
CA GLU A 174 -11.87 17.42 -19.09
C GLU A 174 -11.98 18.60 -18.10
N ALA A 175 -13.03 19.42 -18.13
CA ALA A 175 -13.19 20.50 -17.13
C ALA A 175 -13.28 19.95 -15.69
N TYR A 176 -13.96 18.82 -15.50
CA TYR A 176 -14.03 18.09 -14.24
C TYR A 176 -12.65 17.55 -13.83
N VAL A 177 -11.94 16.83 -14.72
CA VAL A 177 -10.62 16.27 -14.44
C VAL A 177 -9.60 17.36 -14.09
N ASN A 178 -9.56 18.44 -14.87
CA ASN A 178 -8.60 19.54 -14.68
C ASN A 178 -8.85 20.33 -13.39
N THR A 179 -10.10 20.41 -12.91
CA THR A 179 -10.43 21.11 -11.65
C THR A 179 -10.23 20.22 -10.42
N PHE A 180 -10.64 18.95 -10.48
CA PHE A 180 -10.65 18.06 -9.32
C PHE A 180 -9.34 17.30 -9.09
N PHE A 181 -8.64 16.91 -10.15
CA PHE A 181 -7.37 16.16 -10.05
C PHE A 181 -6.13 16.99 -10.39
N GLN A 182 -6.33 18.19 -10.96
CA GLN A 182 -5.31 19.18 -11.26
C GLN A 182 -3.99 18.59 -11.81
N PRO A 183 -4.02 17.80 -12.90
CA PRO A 183 -2.85 17.08 -13.40
C PRO A 183 -1.67 17.99 -13.78
N ALA A 184 -1.93 19.27 -14.05
CA ALA A 184 -0.90 20.29 -14.29
C ALA A 184 -0.21 20.81 -13.00
N HIS A 185 -0.85 20.68 -11.83
CA HIS A 185 -0.32 21.12 -10.54
C HIS A 185 0.22 19.93 -9.72
N ASP A 186 -0.47 18.78 -9.69
CA ASP A 186 0.01 17.54 -9.08
C ASP A 186 -0.04 16.35 -10.07
N PRO A 187 0.98 16.21 -10.94
CA PRO A 187 1.06 15.08 -11.85
C PRO A 187 1.26 13.74 -11.11
N ARG A 188 1.77 13.71 -9.88
CA ARG A 188 1.95 12.48 -9.10
C ARG A 188 0.64 12.02 -8.45
N GLY A 189 -0.16 12.94 -7.93
CA GLY A 189 -1.51 12.69 -7.45
C GLY A 189 -2.45 12.25 -8.57
N ALA A 190 -2.42 12.95 -9.71
CA ALA A 190 -3.20 12.58 -10.89
C ALA A 190 -2.84 11.17 -11.41
N ALA A 191 -1.55 10.82 -11.48
CA ALA A 191 -1.13 9.47 -11.88
C ALA A 191 -1.65 8.37 -10.91
N LYS A 192 -1.65 8.62 -9.60
CA LYS A 192 -2.27 7.70 -8.61
C LYS A 192 -3.79 7.63 -8.73
N ALA A 193 -4.42 8.67 -9.27
CA ALA A 193 -5.87 8.80 -9.41
C ALA A 193 -6.38 8.43 -10.82
N GLN A 194 -5.52 7.90 -11.71
CA GLN A 194 -5.84 7.64 -13.11
C GLN A 194 -7.13 6.82 -13.29
N LYS A 195 -7.32 5.76 -12.49
CA LYS A 195 -8.56 4.96 -12.40
C LYS A 195 -9.83 5.81 -12.30
N TYR A 196 -9.81 6.88 -11.49
CA TYR A 196 -10.96 7.76 -11.25
C TYR A 196 -11.11 8.83 -12.35
N ILE A 197 -10.00 9.26 -12.94
CA ILE A 197 -9.98 10.14 -14.12
C ILE A 197 -10.65 9.43 -15.30
N ASP A 198 -10.32 8.16 -15.52
CA ASP A 198 -10.88 7.36 -16.61
C ASP A 198 -12.37 7.10 -16.40
N MET A 199 -12.81 6.75 -15.17
CA MET A 199 -14.23 6.65 -14.83
C MET A 199 -15.04 7.91 -15.21
N ILE A 200 -14.49 9.12 -15.02
CA ILE A 200 -15.15 10.38 -15.38
C ILE A 200 -15.16 10.60 -16.90
N ARG A 201 -14.09 10.20 -17.60
CA ARG A 201 -14.02 10.24 -19.07
C ARG A 201 -15.01 9.27 -19.72
N ASP A 202 -15.23 8.11 -19.11
CA ASP A 202 -16.24 7.12 -19.50
C ASP A 202 -17.68 7.56 -19.20
N GLY A 203 -17.87 8.71 -18.54
CA GLY A 203 -19.17 9.33 -18.30
C GLY A 203 -19.80 9.02 -16.93
N THR A 204 -19.06 8.39 -16.01
CA THR A 204 -19.50 8.20 -14.62
C THR A 204 -19.67 9.56 -13.94
N SER A 205 -20.64 9.71 -13.04
CA SER A 205 -20.81 10.99 -12.34
C SER A 205 -19.69 11.21 -11.32
N ILE A 206 -19.34 12.48 -11.06
CA ILE A 206 -18.38 12.82 -10.00
C ILE A 206 -18.84 12.30 -8.63
N ALA A 207 -20.14 12.30 -8.34
CA ALA A 207 -20.64 11.79 -7.06
C ALA A 207 -20.35 10.29 -6.90
N ASP A 208 -20.57 9.50 -7.95
CA ASP A 208 -20.31 8.06 -7.93
C ASP A 208 -18.82 7.75 -7.91
N THR A 209 -18.01 8.60 -8.56
CA THR A 209 -16.55 8.52 -8.55
C THR A 209 -15.98 8.83 -7.17
N ILE A 210 -16.44 9.91 -6.51
CA ILE A 210 -16.08 10.23 -5.11
C ILE A 210 -16.49 9.09 -4.18
N ASN A 211 -17.69 8.53 -4.35
CA ASN A 211 -18.14 7.37 -3.57
C ASN A 211 -17.23 6.14 -3.78
N ALA A 212 -16.69 5.93 -4.98
CA ALA A 212 -15.69 4.88 -5.23
C ALA A 212 -14.36 5.19 -4.53
N MET A 213 -13.85 6.43 -4.63
CA MET A 213 -12.62 6.86 -3.93
C MET A 213 -12.73 6.67 -2.40
N ILE A 214 -13.90 6.96 -1.81
CA ILE A 214 -14.15 6.77 -0.37
C ILE A 214 -14.17 5.28 0.00
N ARG A 215 -14.80 4.41 -0.80
CA ARG A 215 -14.77 2.95 -0.57
C ARG A 215 -13.36 2.38 -0.64
N ASP A 216 -12.62 2.71 -1.70
CA ASP A 216 -11.26 2.24 -1.89
C ASP A 216 -10.32 2.73 -0.76
N ARG A 217 -10.52 3.96 -0.26
CA ARG A 217 -9.81 4.51 0.91
C ARG A 217 -10.15 3.75 2.21
N HIS A 218 -11.40 3.34 2.40
CA HIS A 218 -11.80 2.52 3.56
C HIS A 218 -11.21 1.11 3.52
N ILE A 219 -11.18 0.48 2.34
CA ILE A 219 -10.54 -0.83 2.14
C ILE A 219 -9.04 -0.74 2.45
N ALA A 220 -8.34 0.20 1.82
CA ALA A 220 -6.90 0.39 2.04
C ALA A 220 -6.55 0.72 3.51
N LYS A 221 -7.45 1.41 4.23
CA LYS A 221 -7.29 1.65 5.66
C LYS A 221 -7.49 0.36 6.48
N GLY A 222 -8.49 -0.45 6.15
CA GLY A 222 -8.68 -1.77 6.76
C GLY A 222 -7.45 -2.67 6.62
N ASP A 223 -6.86 -2.72 5.42
CA ASP A 223 -5.62 -3.47 5.15
C ASP A 223 -4.44 -2.94 5.97
N GLN A 224 -4.33 -1.62 6.14
CA GLN A 224 -3.30 -0.98 6.95
C GLN A 224 -3.48 -1.26 8.45
N ASP A 225 -4.70 -1.17 8.96
CA ASP A 225 -5.03 -1.47 10.36
C ASP A 225 -4.79 -2.97 10.65
N GLN A 226 -5.13 -3.87 9.72
CA GLN A 226 -4.81 -5.30 9.79
C GLN A 226 -3.30 -5.57 9.77
N LYS A 227 -2.54 -4.87 8.91
CA LYS A 227 -1.07 -4.95 8.88
C LYS A 227 -0.44 -4.48 10.19
N GLN A 228 -0.98 -3.43 10.81
CA GLN A 228 -0.52 -2.98 12.13
C GLN A 228 -0.85 -3.98 13.23
N ALA A 229 -2.03 -4.59 13.21
CA ALA A 229 -2.41 -5.66 14.15
C ALA A 229 -1.49 -6.88 14.04
N LEU A 230 -1.21 -7.36 12.82
CA LEU A 230 -0.26 -8.44 12.56
C LEU A 230 1.16 -8.07 13.01
N HIS A 231 1.61 -6.84 12.76
CA HIS A 231 2.92 -6.40 13.24
C HIS A 231 2.99 -6.37 14.77
N LYS A 232 1.93 -5.92 15.45
CA LYS A 232 1.85 -5.95 16.92
C LYS A 232 1.89 -7.38 17.46
N GLN A 233 1.16 -8.31 16.84
CA GLN A 233 1.21 -9.74 17.17
C GLN A 233 2.62 -10.31 16.96
N LEU A 234 3.33 -9.94 15.89
CA LEU A 234 4.73 -10.36 15.68
C LEU A 234 5.66 -9.83 16.78
N GLU A 235 5.50 -8.59 17.24
CA GLU A 235 6.30 -8.06 18.36
C GLU A 235 5.92 -8.68 19.72
N GLU A 236 4.64 -9.02 19.93
CA GLU A 236 4.20 -9.78 21.11
C GLU A 236 4.76 -11.21 21.09
N LEU A 237 4.77 -11.90 19.94
CA LEU A 237 5.39 -13.21 19.76
C LEU A 237 6.91 -13.19 19.90
N LYS A 238 7.60 -12.18 19.37
CA LYS A 238 9.05 -11.97 19.59
C LYS A 238 9.36 -11.78 21.07
N ARG A 239 8.57 -10.95 21.77
CA ARG A 239 8.73 -10.74 23.23
C ARG A 239 8.46 -12.02 24.02
N ALA A 240 7.42 -12.77 23.66
CA ALA A 240 7.12 -14.06 24.28
C ALA A 240 8.23 -15.09 24.03
N LYS A 241 8.77 -15.16 22.81
CA LYS A 241 9.91 -16.02 22.46
C LYS A 241 11.16 -15.64 23.26
N ALA A 242 11.51 -14.35 23.33
CA ALA A 242 12.66 -13.90 24.11
C ALA A 242 12.48 -14.17 25.62
N ALA A 243 11.26 -14.01 26.15
CA ALA A 243 10.94 -14.37 27.54
C ALA A 243 11.04 -15.88 27.80
N HIS A 244 10.60 -16.70 26.84
CA HIS A 244 10.73 -18.16 26.89
C HIS A 244 12.20 -18.61 26.78
N GLU A 245 13.00 -18.00 25.91
CA GLU A 245 14.44 -18.27 25.79
C GLU A 245 15.20 -17.86 27.06
N LEU A 246 14.85 -16.71 27.67
CA LEU A 246 15.37 -16.30 28.98
C LEU A 246 14.92 -17.21 30.12
N GLY A 247 13.68 -17.70 30.08
CA GLY A 247 13.15 -18.68 31.04
C GLY A 247 13.88 -20.02 30.91
N LYS A 248 14.05 -20.50 29.68
CA LYS A 248 14.83 -21.71 29.39
C LYS A 248 16.28 -21.55 29.86
N ALA A 249 16.97 -20.47 29.50
CA ALA A 249 18.34 -20.22 29.93
C ALA A 249 18.50 -20.08 31.46
N LYS A 250 17.45 -19.69 32.18
CA LYS A 250 17.42 -19.71 33.66
C LYS A 250 17.21 -21.12 34.21
N ASN A 251 16.33 -21.92 33.60
CA ASN A 251 16.10 -23.31 34.00
C ASN A 251 17.32 -24.19 33.67
N ASP A 252 17.93 -24.01 32.50
CA ASP A 252 19.16 -24.68 32.08
C ASP A 252 20.31 -24.32 33.06
N LYS A 253 20.38 -23.08 33.53
CA LYS A 253 21.33 -22.67 34.60
C LYS A 253 21.00 -23.27 35.97
N ALA A 254 19.72 -23.33 36.37
CA ALA A 254 19.32 -23.95 37.62
C ALA A 254 19.65 -25.45 37.63
N GLN A 255 19.44 -26.14 36.50
CA GLN A 255 19.90 -27.52 36.31
C GLN A 255 21.42 -27.63 36.35
N GLN A 256 22.17 -26.71 35.74
CA GLN A 256 23.64 -26.69 35.84
C GLN A 256 24.13 -26.48 37.28
N ASP A 257 23.47 -25.65 38.09
CA ASP A 257 23.84 -25.42 39.48
C ASP A 257 23.42 -26.61 40.39
N GLU A 258 22.26 -27.26 40.18
CA GLU A 258 21.92 -28.54 40.82
C GLU A 258 22.90 -29.67 40.44
N THR A 259 23.36 -29.70 39.19
CA THR A 259 24.37 -30.66 38.71
C THR A 259 25.74 -30.38 39.32
N ARG A 260 26.08 -29.11 39.56
CA ARG A 260 27.34 -28.67 40.20
C ARG A 260 27.42 -28.99 41.69
N GLU A 261 26.30 -28.99 42.42
CA GLU A 261 26.31 -29.47 43.82
C GLU A 261 26.47 -31.00 43.92
N THR A 262 26.26 -31.75 42.82
CA THR A 262 26.26 -33.22 42.84
C THR A 262 27.44 -33.87 42.11
N THR A 263 28.15 -33.19 41.21
CA THR A 263 29.23 -33.81 40.42
C THR A 263 30.51 -32.96 40.26
N VAL A 264 31.57 -33.40 40.94
CA VAL A 264 32.95 -33.24 40.46
C VAL A 264 33.27 -34.47 39.61
N SER A 265 33.09 -34.38 38.29
CA SER A 265 33.64 -35.35 37.35
C SER A 265 33.73 -34.80 35.93
N ASP A 266 34.98 -34.73 35.46
CA ASP A 266 35.49 -34.78 34.08
C ASP A 266 34.98 -33.84 32.96
N ASP A 267 35.96 -33.32 32.21
CA ASP A 267 35.74 -32.47 31.02
C ASP A 267 35.42 -33.35 29.80
N GLN A 268 34.13 -33.67 29.60
CA GLN A 268 33.64 -34.22 28.33
C GLN A 268 32.54 -33.33 27.74
N ARG A 269 32.93 -32.48 26.78
CA ARG A 269 32.00 -31.97 25.77
C ARG A 269 31.75 -33.10 24.78
N ASP A 270 30.49 -33.54 24.64
CA ASP A 270 30.08 -34.62 23.75
C ASP A 270 30.54 -34.37 22.30
N LEU A 271 31.65 -34.99 21.90
CA LEU A 271 32.09 -35.06 20.51
C LEU A 271 31.22 -36.08 19.77
N PRO A 272 30.67 -35.78 18.58
CA PRO A 272 29.88 -36.74 17.84
C PRO A 272 30.73 -37.99 17.50
N PRO A 273 30.17 -39.21 17.61
CA PRO A 273 30.90 -40.44 17.38
C PRO A 273 31.36 -40.57 15.93
N CYS A 274 32.43 -41.35 15.70
CA CYS A 274 32.98 -41.54 14.37
C CYS A 274 31.91 -42.04 13.36
N SER A 275 31.80 -41.33 12.23
CA SER A 275 30.80 -41.59 11.17
C SER A 275 30.86 -42.98 10.53
N VAL A 276 31.97 -43.70 10.67
CA VAL A 276 32.17 -45.06 10.14
C VAL A 276 31.95 -46.13 11.20
N CYS A 277 32.67 -46.04 12.31
CA CYS A 277 32.77 -47.12 13.30
C CYS A 277 32.00 -46.86 14.60
N THR A 278 31.31 -45.72 14.71
CA THR A 278 30.50 -45.29 15.87
C THR A 278 31.24 -45.21 17.21
N LYS A 279 32.57 -45.37 17.20
CA LYS A 279 33.39 -45.21 18.41
C LYS A 279 33.37 -43.76 18.89
N ALA A 280 33.33 -43.59 20.20
CA ALA A 280 33.66 -42.32 20.84
C ALA A 280 35.09 -41.90 20.43
N LEU A 281 35.28 -40.61 20.19
CA LEU A 281 36.55 -40.06 19.74
C LEU A 281 37.43 -39.71 20.93
N ASP A 282 38.73 -39.89 20.78
CA ASP A 282 39.71 -39.32 21.70
C ASP A 282 39.77 -37.80 21.47
N ALA A 283 39.78 -37.01 22.55
CA ALA A 283 39.84 -35.55 22.47
C ALA A 283 41.18 -35.04 21.91
N GLN A 284 42.21 -35.88 21.79
CA GLN A 284 43.55 -35.50 21.34
C GLN A 284 43.87 -35.86 19.89
N ASP A 285 43.18 -36.83 19.28
CA ASP A 285 43.47 -37.25 17.90
C ASP A 285 42.19 -37.72 17.15
N PHE A 286 41.61 -36.79 16.39
CA PHE A 286 40.49 -37.02 15.48
C PHE A 286 40.67 -36.16 14.23
N ILE A 287 40.14 -36.64 13.10
CA ILE A 287 40.19 -35.94 11.81
C ILE A 287 38.80 -35.35 11.53
N ILE A 288 38.72 -34.06 11.25
CA ILE A 288 37.48 -33.36 10.85
C ILE A 288 37.44 -33.32 9.32
N CYS A 289 36.29 -33.52 8.70
CA CYS A 289 36.11 -33.18 7.28
C CYS A 289 36.53 -31.71 7.04
N PRO A 290 37.56 -31.41 6.22
CA PRO A 290 38.05 -30.04 6.04
C PRO A 290 36.98 -29.06 5.50
N LEU A 291 36.02 -29.55 4.72
CA LEU A 291 34.87 -28.76 4.24
C LEU A 291 33.93 -28.39 5.39
N CYS A 292 33.57 -29.34 6.26
CA CYS A 292 32.81 -29.04 7.48
C CYS A 292 33.55 -28.03 8.36
N GLN A 293 34.87 -28.17 8.52
CA GLN A 293 35.69 -27.30 9.36
C GLN A 293 35.70 -25.86 8.84
N ILE A 294 35.92 -25.64 7.55
CA ILE A 294 35.89 -24.29 6.96
C ILE A 294 34.47 -23.70 7.00
N LEU A 295 33.45 -24.45 6.62
CA LEU A 295 32.07 -23.95 6.63
C LEU A 295 31.60 -23.62 8.05
N GLY A 296 31.91 -24.47 9.03
CA GLY A 296 31.58 -24.30 10.44
C GLY A 296 32.42 -23.24 11.14
N ASP A 297 33.73 -23.45 11.25
CA ASP A 297 34.61 -22.64 12.10
C ASP A 297 35.06 -21.33 11.44
N TYR A 298 35.30 -21.32 10.11
CA TYR A 298 35.75 -20.10 9.42
C TYR A 298 34.58 -19.18 9.04
N TYR A 299 33.51 -19.75 8.46
CA TYR A 299 32.36 -18.98 7.99
C TYR A 299 31.18 -18.94 8.99
N GLY A 300 31.26 -19.64 10.12
CA GLY A 300 30.22 -19.61 11.17
C GLY A 300 28.90 -20.26 10.76
N LEU A 301 28.90 -21.11 9.74
CA LEU A 301 27.70 -21.75 9.21
C LEU A 301 27.29 -22.92 10.12
N ARG A 302 25.98 -23.18 10.22
CA ARG A 302 25.44 -24.29 11.02
C ARG A 302 25.56 -25.62 10.27
N VAL A 303 26.79 -26.05 10.02
CA VAL A 303 27.13 -27.36 9.47
C VAL A 303 27.54 -28.27 10.62
N GLU A 304 26.92 -29.45 10.74
CA GLU A 304 27.33 -30.44 11.73
C GLU A 304 28.68 -31.04 11.32
N PRO A 305 29.74 -30.97 12.16
CA PRO A 305 31.05 -31.44 11.79
C PRO A 305 31.08 -32.97 11.74
N THR A 306 31.41 -33.52 10.58
CA THR A 306 31.67 -34.96 10.44
C THR A 306 33.08 -35.27 10.89
N LEU A 307 33.20 -36.20 11.84
CA LEU A 307 34.45 -36.57 12.50
C LEU A 307 34.82 -38.05 12.21
N PHE A 308 36.11 -38.28 12.01
CA PHE A 308 36.72 -39.59 11.75
C PHE A 308 37.75 -39.92 12.84
N CYS A 309 37.79 -41.19 13.28
CA CYS A 309 38.70 -41.65 14.34
C CYS A 309 40.09 -42.07 13.83
N SER A 310 40.30 -42.12 12.52
CA SER A 310 41.57 -42.50 11.88
C SER A 310 41.53 -42.23 10.38
N GLN A 311 42.71 -42.07 9.77
CA GLN A 311 42.88 -41.94 8.31
C GLN A 311 42.18 -43.04 7.52
N LYS A 312 42.11 -44.26 8.07
CA LYS A 312 41.42 -45.39 7.42
C LYS A 312 39.91 -45.15 7.34
N CYS A 313 39.30 -44.66 8.43
CA CYS A 313 37.86 -44.33 8.44
C CYS A 313 37.55 -43.07 7.62
N GLU A 314 38.49 -42.12 7.51
CA GLU A 314 38.36 -41.04 6.53
C GLU A 314 38.32 -41.62 5.11
N ASN A 315 39.37 -42.32 4.67
CA ASN A 315 39.45 -42.86 3.30
C ASN A 315 38.28 -43.79 2.93
N GLU A 316 37.66 -44.48 3.89
CA GLU A 316 36.51 -45.39 3.66
C GLU A 316 35.16 -44.67 3.49
N ARG A 317 35.00 -43.42 3.95
CA ARG A 317 33.68 -42.74 3.95
C ARG A 317 33.72 -41.24 3.66
N TYR A 318 34.89 -40.65 3.42
CA TYR A 318 35.05 -39.25 3.06
C TYR A 318 34.30 -38.90 1.78
N GLU A 319 34.50 -39.65 0.70
CA GLU A 319 33.82 -39.42 -0.60
C GLU A 319 32.29 -39.50 -0.45
N ALA A 320 31.78 -40.59 0.14
CA ALA A 320 30.35 -40.76 0.42
C ALA A 320 29.76 -39.68 1.37
N HIS A 321 30.57 -39.11 2.26
CA HIS A 321 30.15 -37.97 3.09
C HIS A 321 30.10 -36.66 2.27
N VAL A 322 31.12 -36.40 1.44
CA VAL A 322 31.18 -35.22 0.57
C VAL A 322 30.01 -35.23 -0.43
N GLU A 323 29.71 -36.37 -1.05
CA GLU A 323 28.54 -36.52 -1.94
C GLU A 323 27.21 -36.23 -1.23
N ALA A 324 27.05 -36.70 0.02
CA ALA A 324 25.78 -36.58 0.76
C ALA A 324 25.58 -35.24 1.48
N ALA A 325 26.67 -34.58 1.92
CA ALA A 325 26.62 -33.37 2.75
C ALA A 325 27.13 -32.10 2.04
N HIS A 326 27.86 -32.25 0.93
CA HIS A 326 28.48 -31.17 0.18
C HIS A 326 28.17 -31.27 -1.32
N GLU A 327 26.90 -31.61 -1.66
CA GLU A 327 26.40 -31.59 -3.03
C GLU A 327 26.71 -30.24 -3.72
N CYS A 328 27.11 -30.31 -4.99
CA CYS A 328 27.38 -29.10 -5.78
C CYS A 328 26.12 -28.23 -5.87
N ALA A 329 26.25 -26.93 -5.58
CA ALA A 329 25.15 -25.96 -5.61
C ALA A 329 24.56 -25.71 -7.02
N SER A 330 25.17 -26.27 -8.08
CA SER A 330 24.57 -26.36 -9.42
C SER A 330 23.56 -27.52 -9.56
N GLY A 331 23.56 -28.48 -8.63
CA GLY A 331 22.73 -29.69 -8.63
C GLY A 331 22.79 -30.43 -9.96
N GLN A 332 21.60 -30.68 -10.53
CA GLN A 332 21.42 -31.33 -11.85
C GLN A 332 22.01 -30.55 -13.05
N ARG A 333 22.59 -29.36 -12.84
CA ARG A 333 23.34 -28.57 -13.85
C ARG A 333 24.85 -28.54 -13.57
N CYS A 334 25.34 -29.42 -12.71
CA CYS A 334 26.77 -29.62 -12.51
C CYS A 334 27.43 -30.03 -13.83
N VAL A 335 28.49 -29.33 -14.25
CA VAL A 335 29.16 -29.58 -15.54
C VAL A 335 29.70 -31.01 -15.64
N LEU A 336 30.15 -31.58 -14.51
CA LEU A 336 30.61 -32.97 -14.41
C LEU A 336 29.52 -34.03 -14.63
N LEU A 337 28.23 -33.64 -14.71
CA LEU A 337 27.12 -34.54 -15.04
C LEU A 337 26.74 -34.50 -16.53
N HIS A 338 27.31 -33.59 -17.33
CA HIS A 338 26.92 -33.36 -18.73
C HIS A 338 28.09 -33.42 -19.72
N ASP A 339 29.32 -33.17 -19.28
CA ASP A 339 30.54 -33.32 -20.11
C ASP A 339 31.15 -34.72 -19.90
N GLU A 340 30.82 -35.68 -20.78
CA GLU A 340 31.47 -37.02 -20.79
C GLU A 340 32.84 -37.01 -21.51
N ASP A 341 33.11 -36.02 -22.37
CA ASP A 341 34.26 -35.95 -23.29
C ASP A 341 35.11 -34.68 -23.11
N VAL A 342 35.83 -34.55 -22.00
CA VAL A 342 36.99 -33.62 -21.90
C VAL A 342 38.19 -34.39 -21.37
N GLU A 343 39.32 -34.26 -22.07
CA GLU A 343 40.59 -34.89 -21.71
C GLU A 343 40.98 -34.56 -20.26
N MET A 344 41.74 -35.45 -19.62
CA MET A 344 42.23 -35.24 -18.25
C MET A 344 43.23 -34.07 -18.23
N ASP A 345 42.73 -32.85 -18.05
CA ASP A 345 43.54 -31.69 -17.69
C ASP A 345 43.94 -31.83 -16.21
N ASP A 346 45.24 -31.94 -15.98
CA ASP A 346 45.92 -32.08 -14.69
C ASP A 346 45.61 -30.92 -13.71
N GLY A 347 44.98 -29.85 -14.20
CA GLY A 347 44.51 -28.69 -13.45
C GLY A 347 43.38 -28.98 -12.47
N ARG A 348 43.72 -29.65 -11.35
CA ARG A 348 42.97 -29.80 -10.07
C ARG A 348 41.51 -29.32 -10.08
N THR A 349 40.58 -30.20 -9.69
CA THR A 349 39.21 -29.85 -9.27
C THR A 349 39.23 -28.99 -7.99
N VAL A 350 39.63 -27.72 -8.13
CA VAL A 350 39.65 -26.74 -7.05
C VAL A 350 38.19 -26.42 -6.73
N LEU A 351 37.73 -26.98 -5.60
CA LEU A 351 36.44 -26.65 -5.01
C LEU A 351 36.37 -25.13 -4.80
N VAL A 352 35.25 -24.52 -5.19
CA VAL A 352 35.03 -23.09 -5.00
C VAL A 352 33.75 -22.81 -4.24
N PHE A 353 33.79 -21.77 -3.40
CA PHE A 353 32.65 -21.24 -2.69
C PHE A 353 32.18 -19.94 -3.33
N CYS A 354 30.88 -19.69 -3.38
CA CYS A 354 30.37 -18.36 -3.73
C CYS A 354 30.60 -17.39 -2.56
N ARG A 355 31.38 -16.34 -2.79
CA ARG A 355 31.84 -15.36 -1.80
C ARG A 355 30.68 -14.70 -1.03
N GLU A 356 29.62 -14.34 -1.73
CA GLU A 356 28.43 -13.72 -1.12
C GLU A 356 27.63 -14.71 -0.27
N CYS A 357 27.50 -15.96 -0.71
CA CYS A 357 26.76 -16.98 0.02
C CYS A 357 27.41 -17.30 1.36
N VAL A 358 28.72 -17.57 1.38
CA VAL A 358 29.44 -17.90 2.62
C VAL A 358 29.70 -16.66 3.49
N GLY A 359 30.00 -15.51 2.89
CA GLY A 359 30.40 -14.30 3.62
C GLY A 359 29.28 -13.33 4.02
N THR A 360 28.11 -13.38 3.36
CA THR A 360 27.03 -12.38 3.59
C THR A 360 25.66 -13.02 3.81
N LEU A 361 25.32 -14.08 3.09
CA LEU A 361 23.98 -14.69 3.17
C LEU A 361 23.88 -15.84 4.17
N GLY A 362 25.01 -16.35 4.67
CA GLY A 362 25.07 -17.45 5.62
C GLY A 362 24.60 -18.79 5.03
N ILE A 363 24.99 -19.09 3.79
CA ILE A 363 24.57 -20.29 3.04
C ILE A 363 25.83 -21.09 2.62
N PRO A 364 25.92 -22.39 2.95
CA PRO A 364 26.98 -23.26 2.46
C PRO A 364 26.73 -23.57 0.97
N SER A 365 27.40 -22.83 0.08
CA SER A 365 27.34 -23.05 -1.37
C SER A 365 28.70 -23.52 -1.87
N VAL A 366 28.81 -24.79 -2.27
CA VAL A 366 30.03 -25.41 -2.78
C VAL A 366 29.86 -25.74 -4.25
N PHE A 367 30.89 -25.53 -5.07
CA PHE A 367 30.93 -25.89 -6.48
C PHE A 367 32.16 -26.73 -6.78
N CYS A 368 32.01 -27.75 -7.64
CA CYS A 368 33.08 -28.70 -7.98
C CYS A 368 34.26 -28.06 -8.74
N SER A 369 34.04 -26.92 -9.40
CA SER A 369 35.08 -26.16 -10.09
C SER A 369 34.65 -24.72 -10.35
N ALA A 370 35.63 -23.84 -10.60
CA ALA A 370 35.40 -22.47 -11.06
C ALA A 370 34.61 -22.40 -12.37
N ARG A 371 34.82 -23.37 -13.29
CA ARG A 371 34.03 -23.51 -14.52
C ARG A 371 32.55 -23.79 -14.22
N CYS A 372 32.27 -24.75 -13.34
CA CYS A 372 30.91 -25.08 -12.96
C CYS A 372 30.18 -23.91 -12.27
N PHE A 373 30.89 -23.12 -11.46
CA PHE A 373 30.37 -21.88 -10.88
C PHE A 373 30.08 -20.81 -11.95
N ASN A 374 30.99 -20.59 -12.91
CA ASN A 374 30.83 -19.59 -13.96
C ASN A 374 29.61 -19.89 -14.87
N GLU A 375 29.49 -21.12 -15.35
CA GLU A 375 28.38 -21.54 -16.23
C GLU A 375 27.01 -21.48 -15.52
N ASN A 376 26.98 -21.69 -14.20
CA ASN A 376 25.76 -21.64 -13.40
C ASN A 376 25.56 -20.32 -12.64
N PHE A 377 26.41 -19.32 -12.82
CA PHE A 377 26.43 -18.08 -12.03
C PHE A 377 25.06 -17.37 -12.01
N GLN A 378 24.48 -17.16 -13.20
CA GLN A 378 23.16 -16.55 -13.33
C GLN A 378 22.07 -17.33 -12.57
N TYR A 379 22.02 -18.66 -12.75
CA TYR A 379 21.03 -19.51 -12.10
C TYR A 379 21.17 -19.47 -10.57
N HIS A 380 22.40 -19.54 -10.07
CA HIS A 380 22.68 -19.43 -8.64
C HIS A 380 22.31 -18.05 -8.07
N ARG A 381 22.66 -16.97 -8.76
CA ARG A 381 22.33 -15.60 -8.33
C ARG A 381 20.82 -15.34 -8.32
N ASP A 382 20.11 -15.68 -9.39
CA ASP A 382 18.66 -15.46 -9.50
C ASP A 382 17.87 -16.35 -8.54
N GLY A 383 18.29 -17.62 -8.37
CA GLY A 383 17.65 -18.57 -7.46
C GLY A 383 17.92 -18.29 -5.98
N ILE A 384 19.18 -18.10 -5.61
CA ILE A 384 19.62 -18.03 -4.21
C ILE A 384 19.81 -16.60 -3.74
N HIS A 385 20.64 -15.79 -4.43
CA HIS A 385 21.00 -14.44 -3.94
C HIS A 385 19.80 -13.51 -3.95
N VAL A 386 19.11 -13.38 -5.08
CA VAL A 386 17.95 -12.48 -5.23
C VAL A 386 16.83 -12.86 -4.25
N SER A 387 16.56 -14.16 -4.08
CA SER A 387 15.58 -14.66 -3.11
C SER A 387 15.97 -14.36 -1.66
N LYS A 388 17.23 -14.60 -1.29
CA LYS A 388 17.71 -14.40 0.08
C LYS A 388 17.83 -12.92 0.43
N ARG A 389 18.37 -12.08 -0.46
CA ARG A 389 18.45 -10.61 -0.32
C ARG A 389 17.06 -10.00 -0.06
N LYS A 390 16.02 -10.43 -0.80
CA LYS A 390 14.63 -10.04 -0.54
C LYS A 390 14.15 -10.46 0.85
N SER A 391 14.48 -11.68 1.28
CA SER A 391 14.13 -12.18 2.61
C SER A 391 14.86 -11.48 3.77
N THR A 392 16.06 -10.94 3.55
CA THR A 392 16.88 -10.27 4.57
C THR A 392 16.84 -8.74 4.48
N GLN A 393 16.07 -8.18 3.53
CA GLN A 393 16.02 -6.73 3.21
C GLN A 393 17.39 -6.13 2.83
N HIS A 394 18.27 -6.95 2.25
CA HIS A 394 19.62 -6.54 1.84
C HIS A 394 19.63 -6.03 0.39
N ASP A 395 19.44 -4.72 0.20
CA ASP A 395 19.34 -4.07 -1.11
C ASP A 395 20.74 -3.85 -1.75
N ALA A 396 21.33 -4.94 -2.26
CA ALA A 396 22.59 -4.90 -3.02
C ALA A 396 22.34 -4.67 -4.51
N ARG A 397 22.80 -3.53 -5.03
CA ARG A 397 22.83 -3.20 -6.46
C ARG A 397 24.16 -3.64 -7.07
N ASP A 398 24.13 -4.78 -7.75
CA ASP A 398 25.26 -5.46 -8.38
C ASP A 398 25.19 -5.46 -9.92
N GLU A 399 24.27 -4.69 -10.52
CA GLU A 399 24.09 -4.58 -11.98
C GLU A 399 25.37 -4.14 -12.72
N ASN A 400 26.28 -3.44 -12.04
CA ASN A 400 27.58 -3.01 -12.55
C ASN A 400 28.66 -4.12 -12.57
N GLN A 401 28.39 -5.26 -11.94
CA GLN A 401 29.23 -6.46 -11.92
C GLN A 401 28.78 -7.49 -12.97
N LEU A 402 27.69 -7.22 -13.68
CA LEU A 402 27.11 -8.11 -14.69
C LEU A 402 27.48 -7.67 -16.11
N GLU A 403 27.72 -8.64 -16.98
CA GLU A 403 27.84 -8.47 -18.42
C GLU A 403 26.67 -9.17 -19.10
N PHE A 404 25.82 -8.40 -19.79
CA PHE A 404 24.62 -8.91 -20.45
C PHE A 404 24.94 -9.33 -21.88
N ASP A 405 24.30 -10.40 -22.33
CA ASP A 405 24.40 -10.85 -23.72
C ASP A 405 23.81 -9.77 -24.65
N PRO A 406 24.51 -9.36 -25.73
CA PRO A 406 24.03 -8.31 -26.63
C PRO A 406 22.75 -8.70 -27.39
N ASP A 407 22.55 -10.01 -27.64
CA ASP A 407 21.40 -10.53 -28.38
C ASP A 407 20.24 -10.93 -27.44
N ASP A 408 20.53 -11.32 -26.19
CA ASP A 408 19.52 -11.66 -25.18
C ASP A 408 19.76 -10.99 -23.81
N LYS A 409 19.10 -9.84 -23.59
CA LYS A 409 19.16 -9.09 -22.33
C LYS A 409 18.65 -9.84 -21.08
N THR A 410 18.06 -11.03 -21.23
CA THR A 410 17.70 -11.89 -20.09
C THR A 410 18.85 -12.79 -19.64
N ARG A 411 19.91 -12.92 -20.45
CA ARG A 411 21.11 -13.71 -20.14
C ARG A 411 22.25 -12.80 -19.75
N TYR A 412 22.97 -13.17 -18.69
CA TYR A 412 24.11 -12.40 -18.20
C TYR A 412 25.14 -13.30 -17.52
N ARG A 413 26.38 -12.81 -17.44
CA ARG A 413 27.49 -13.45 -16.72
C ARG A 413 28.11 -12.47 -15.74
N ALA A 414 28.94 -12.97 -14.81
CA ALA A 414 29.80 -12.10 -14.01
C ALA A 414 30.86 -11.48 -14.93
N ARG A 415 31.06 -10.16 -14.83
CA ARG A 415 32.11 -9.45 -15.59
C ARG A 415 33.53 -9.87 -15.19
N LYS A 416 33.69 -10.36 -13.96
CA LYS A 416 34.89 -10.99 -13.41
C LYS A 416 34.46 -12.05 -12.41
N ILE A 417 34.53 -13.32 -12.79
CA ILE A 417 34.00 -14.41 -11.95
C ILE A 417 34.84 -14.61 -10.67
N GLU A 418 36.12 -14.20 -10.70
CA GLU A 418 37.10 -14.28 -9.62
C GLU A 418 36.71 -13.42 -8.42
N GLU A 419 36.02 -12.28 -8.65
CA GLU A 419 35.53 -11.40 -7.58
C GLU A 419 34.34 -12.03 -6.82
N HIS A 420 33.65 -13.00 -7.42
CA HIS A 420 32.46 -13.66 -6.84
C HIS A 420 32.74 -15.04 -6.21
N LEU A 421 33.95 -15.60 -6.40
CA LEU A 421 34.35 -16.88 -5.83
C LEU A 421 35.46 -16.75 -4.76
N VAL A 422 35.62 -17.82 -3.99
CA VAL A 422 36.77 -18.11 -3.13
C VAL A 422 37.14 -19.57 -3.38
N THR A 423 38.40 -19.86 -3.70
CA THR A 423 38.90 -21.23 -3.81
C THR A 423 39.06 -21.86 -2.44
N PHE A 424 38.91 -23.19 -2.36
CA PHE A 424 39.08 -23.94 -1.13
C PHE A 424 40.48 -23.76 -0.53
N ASP A 425 41.52 -23.81 -1.35
CA ASP A 425 42.91 -23.56 -0.94
C ASP A 425 43.08 -22.18 -0.28
N ASN A 426 42.52 -21.12 -0.89
CA ASN A 426 42.58 -19.77 -0.30
C ASN A 426 41.78 -19.69 1.02
N ALA A 427 40.64 -20.38 1.12
CA ALA A 427 39.86 -20.43 2.36
C ALA A 427 40.60 -21.18 3.48
N ILE A 428 41.37 -22.23 3.15
CA ILE A 428 42.31 -22.89 4.08
C ILE A 428 43.38 -21.89 4.51
N GLU A 429 44.08 -21.24 3.57
CA GLU A 429 45.17 -20.31 3.91
C GLU A 429 44.69 -19.16 4.81
N GLU A 430 43.54 -18.55 4.49
CA GLU A 430 42.95 -17.50 5.32
C GLU A 430 42.50 -18.00 6.71
N TRP A 431 42.01 -19.25 6.81
CA TRP A 431 41.66 -19.86 8.10
C TRP A 431 42.90 -20.15 8.93
N GLN A 432 43.93 -20.80 8.36
CA GLN A 432 45.19 -21.10 9.04
C GLN A 432 45.88 -19.83 9.55
N GLN A 433 45.86 -18.75 8.76
CA GLN A 433 46.39 -17.43 9.18
C GLN A 433 45.62 -16.81 10.35
N LYS A 434 44.29 -17.01 10.44
CA LYS A 434 43.47 -16.45 11.53
C LYS A 434 43.48 -17.29 12.81
N THR A 435 43.58 -18.61 12.70
CA THR A 435 43.48 -19.52 13.86
C THR A 435 44.84 -19.97 14.38
N GLY A 436 45.89 -19.93 13.56
CA GLY A 436 47.23 -20.43 13.91
C GLY A 436 47.34 -21.96 13.93
N PHE A 437 46.28 -22.68 13.55
CA PHE A 437 46.28 -24.14 13.43
C PHE A 437 46.49 -24.55 11.97
N ALA A 438 47.27 -25.61 11.75
CA ALA A 438 47.31 -26.29 10.46
C ALA A 438 46.13 -27.26 10.34
N VAL A 439 45.58 -27.40 9.13
CA VAL A 439 44.73 -28.56 8.79
C VAL A 439 45.67 -29.78 8.77
N LYS A 440 45.31 -30.84 9.49
CA LYS A 440 46.04 -32.13 9.50
C LYS A 440 45.70 -32.94 8.25
#